data_AF-A0A2G4II71-F1
#
_entry.id   AF-A0A2G4II71-F1
#
_cell.length_a   1.000
_cell.length_b   1.000
_cell.length_c   1.000
_cell.angle_alpha   90.00
_cell.angle_beta   90.00
_cell.angle_gamma   90.00
#
_symmetry.space_group_name_H-M   'P 1'
#
loop_
_entity.id
_entity.type
_entity.pdbx_description
1 polymer ?
#
loop_
_entity_poly.entity_id
_entity_poly.type
_entity_poly.pdbx_seq_one_letter_code
_entity_poly.pdbx_strand_id
1 'polypeptide(L)'
;MEATLIDLGMAASGQTWGMALPLKDLKLSRNTVEGLDITCVSNKQSVIDFATLVSTASKPPNAHLIDFYTDSSIAIVTPNAPMKLYVGYAGGKPVAAAETY
;
A
#
# COMPACT_ATOMS: atom_id res chain seq x y z
N MET A 1 26.66 -11.61 -6.39
CA MET A 1 26.05 -11.27 -5.08
C MET A 1 25.07 -12.35 -4.65
N GLU A 2 24.15 -12.78 -5.52
CA GLU A 2 23.20 -13.86 -5.21
C GLU A 2 23.88 -15.20 -4.87
N ALA A 3 24.89 -15.62 -5.62
CA ALA A 3 25.67 -16.84 -5.33
C ALA A 3 26.28 -16.83 -3.92
N THR A 4 26.85 -15.70 -3.49
CA THR A 4 27.49 -15.55 -2.17
C THR A 4 26.49 -15.68 -1.02
N LEU A 5 25.24 -15.27 -1.21
CA LEU A 5 24.19 -15.35 -0.18
C LEU A 5 23.63 -16.77 -0.05
N ILE A 6 23.51 -17.48 -1.18
CA ILE A 6 23.13 -18.89 -1.21
C ILE A 6 24.22 -19.76 -0.60
N ASP A 7 25.49 -19.47 -0.89
CA ASP A 7 26.65 -20.18 -0.31
C ASP A 7 26.72 -20.02 1.22
N LEU A 8 26.12 -18.95 1.77
CA LEU A 8 25.97 -18.72 3.21
C LEU A 8 24.69 -19.37 3.81
N GLY A 9 23.93 -20.13 3.02
CA GLY A 9 22.78 -20.91 3.48
C GLY A 9 21.43 -20.17 3.41
N MET A 10 21.36 -19.00 2.75
CA MET A 10 20.08 -18.31 2.56
C MET A 10 19.31 -18.89 1.37
N ALA A 11 18.01 -19.15 1.57
CA ALA A 11 17.12 -19.58 0.51
C ALA A 11 16.64 -18.38 -0.31
N ALA A 12 16.61 -18.52 -1.64
CA ALA A 12 15.93 -17.57 -2.51
C ALA A 12 14.42 -17.57 -2.20
N SER A 13 13.86 -16.41 -1.86
CA SER A 13 12.46 -16.28 -1.40
C SER A 13 11.48 -15.88 -2.51
N GLY A 14 11.97 -15.50 -3.69
CA GLY A 14 11.14 -15.16 -4.85
C GLY A 14 11.81 -14.18 -5.81
N GLN A 15 11.08 -13.82 -6.86
CA GLN A 15 11.47 -12.78 -7.82
C GLN A 15 10.41 -11.69 -7.82
N THR A 16 10.84 -10.43 -7.90
CA THR A 16 9.96 -9.26 -7.98
C THR A 16 10.26 -8.49 -9.26
N TRP A 17 9.21 -8.15 -10.00
CA TRP A 17 9.32 -7.33 -11.20
C TRP A 17 8.99 -5.88 -10.89
N GLY A 18 9.91 -4.98 -11.21
CA GLY A 18 9.66 -3.54 -11.19
C GLY A 18 9.07 -3.10 -12.53
N MET A 19 8.00 -2.31 -12.47
CA MET A 19 7.43 -1.64 -13.65
C MET A 19 7.55 -0.12 -13.45
N ALA A 20 7.94 0.60 -14.51
CA ALA A 20 8.07 2.04 -14.47
C ALA A 20 7.41 2.66 -15.71
N LEU A 21 6.67 3.75 -15.48
CA LEU A 21 6.07 4.58 -16.52
C LEU A 21 6.31 6.05 -16.16
N PRO A 22 6.99 6.85 -17.00
CA PRO A 22 7.13 8.27 -16.75
C PRO A 22 5.75 8.94 -16.68
N LEU A 23 5.53 9.78 -15.68
CA LEU A 23 4.22 10.44 -15.49
C LEU A 23 3.81 11.27 -16.72
N LYS A 24 4.76 11.82 -17.46
CA LYS A 24 4.52 12.54 -18.73
C LYS A 24 3.91 11.66 -19.84
N ASP A 25 4.12 10.35 -19.76
CA ASP A 25 3.66 9.36 -20.74
C ASP A 25 2.37 8.66 -20.25
N LEU A 26 1.89 9.00 -19.04
CA LEU A 26 0.67 8.46 -18.47
C LEU A 26 -0.56 9.01 -19.21
N LYS A 27 -1.27 8.13 -19.91
CA LYS A 27 -2.56 8.44 -20.52
C LYS A 27 -3.68 8.02 -19.57
N LEU A 28 -4.21 8.97 -18.81
CA LEU A 28 -5.37 8.73 -17.95
C LEU A 28 -6.64 8.61 -18.81
N SER A 29 -7.24 7.42 -18.88
CA SER A 29 -8.64 7.33 -19.28
C SER A 29 -9.48 7.97 -18.19
N ARG A 30 -10.31 8.96 -18.52
CA ARG A 30 -11.14 9.71 -17.56
C ARG A 30 -12.32 8.90 -17.00
N ASN A 31 -12.18 7.57 -16.97
CA ASN A 31 -13.20 6.66 -16.47
C ASN A 31 -13.10 6.67 -14.94
N THR A 32 -13.78 7.62 -14.32
CA THR A 32 -14.14 7.50 -12.92
C THR A 32 -15.04 6.26 -12.79
N VAL A 33 -14.65 5.30 -11.97
CA VAL A 33 -15.52 4.18 -11.63
C VAL A 33 -16.65 4.76 -10.78
N GLU A 34 -17.88 4.72 -11.29
CA GLU A 34 -19.04 5.22 -10.56
C GLU A 34 -19.15 4.52 -9.20
N GLY A 35 -19.31 5.32 -8.13
CA GLY A 35 -19.42 4.81 -6.77
C GLY A 35 -18.09 4.43 -6.09
N LEU A 36 -16.93 4.73 -6.69
CA LEU A 36 -15.62 4.59 -6.04
C LEU A 36 -15.08 5.96 -5.57
N ASP A 37 -15.01 6.14 -4.26
CA ASP A 37 -14.43 7.33 -3.62
C ASP A 37 -13.01 7.04 -3.17
N ILE A 38 -12.02 7.76 -3.71
CA ILE A 38 -10.62 7.64 -3.31
C ILE A 38 -10.27 8.78 -2.36
N THR A 39 -9.80 8.44 -1.17
CA THR A 39 -9.43 9.44 -0.15
C THR A 39 -8.00 9.24 0.33
N CYS A 40 -7.32 10.34 0.65
CA CYS A 40 -6.03 10.30 1.33
C CYS A 40 -6.26 9.97 2.81
N VAL A 41 -5.49 9.02 3.33
CA VAL A 41 -5.48 8.66 4.75
C VAL A 41 -5.11 9.91 5.56
N SER A 42 -5.94 10.27 6.53
CA SER A 42 -5.84 11.53 7.28
C SER A 42 -6.23 11.41 8.75
N ASN A 43 -6.74 10.26 9.16
CA ASN A 43 -7.14 9.99 10.54
C ASN A 43 -6.93 8.51 10.90
N LYS A 44 -7.03 8.21 12.19
CA LYS A 44 -6.81 6.85 12.71
C LYS A 44 -7.70 5.79 12.05
N GLN A 45 -8.97 6.10 11.76
CA GLN A 45 -9.87 5.13 11.13
C GLN A 45 -9.41 4.80 9.71
N SER A 46 -9.06 5.82 8.91
CA SER A 46 -8.54 5.60 7.56
C SER A 46 -7.21 4.83 7.53
N VAL A 47 -6.39 4.93 8.60
CA VAL A 47 -5.17 4.11 8.76
C VAL A 47 -5.53 2.64 8.98
N ILE A 48 -6.53 2.37 9.82
CA ILE A 48 -7.00 1.00 10.09
C ILE A 48 -7.60 0.37 8.83
N ASP A 49 -8.41 1.14 8.09
CA ASP A 49 -9.02 0.69 6.83
C ASP A 49 -7.94 0.31 5.80
N PHE A 50 -6.94 1.18 5.64
CA PHE A 50 -5.77 0.92 4.81
C PHE A 50 -5.03 -0.36 5.24
N ALA A 51 -4.68 -0.45 6.52
CA ALA A 51 -3.87 -1.54 7.05
C ALA A 51 -4.60 -2.89 6.97
N THR A 52 -5.92 -2.88 7.17
CA THR A 52 -6.77 -4.06 6.99
C THR A 52 -6.68 -4.57 5.57
N LEU A 53 -6.84 -3.71 4.55
CA LEU A 53 -6.72 -4.11 3.15
C LEU A 53 -5.32 -4.66 2.82
N VAL A 54 -4.26 -3.95 3.21
CA VAL A 54 -2.88 -4.37 2.92
C VAL A 54 -2.52 -5.68 3.63
N SER A 55 -3.03 -5.91 4.85
CA SER A 55 -2.80 -7.16 5.58
C SER A 55 -3.24 -8.40 4.78
N THR A 56 -4.29 -8.26 3.96
CA THR A 56 -4.84 -9.34 3.14
C THR A 56 -4.05 -9.63 1.85
N ALA A 57 -3.13 -8.75 1.46
CA ALA A 57 -2.27 -8.97 0.29
C ALA A 57 -1.22 -10.06 0.55
N SER A 58 -0.91 -10.34 1.81
CA SER A 58 -0.03 -11.43 2.22
C SER A 58 -0.77 -12.76 2.29
N LYS A 59 -0.06 -13.87 2.07
CA LYS A 59 -0.59 -15.24 2.26
C LYS A 59 0.32 -16.02 3.22
N PRO A 60 -0.13 -16.33 4.45
CA PRO A 60 -1.41 -15.91 5.06
C PRO A 60 -1.47 -14.39 5.30
N PRO A 61 -2.66 -13.82 5.52
CA PRO A 61 -2.78 -12.41 5.91
C PRO A 61 -1.90 -12.10 7.14
N ASN A 62 -1.19 -10.98 7.09
CA ASN A 62 -0.24 -10.62 8.13
C ASN A 62 -0.86 -9.59 9.08
N ALA A 63 -1.31 -10.05 10.25
CA ALA A 63 -1.93 -9.21 11.27
C ALA A 63 -0.99 -8.12 11.81
N HIS A 64 0.33 -8.34 11.81
CA HIS A 64 1.30 -7.35 12.28
C HIS A 64 1.35 -6.08 11.43
N LEU A 65 0.84 -6.12 10.19
CA LEU A 65 0.70 -4.92 9.38
C LEU A 65 -0.32 -3.96 10.00
N ILE A 66 -1.40 -4.48 10.59
CA ILE A 66 -2.42 -3.65 11.25
C ILE A 66 -1.81 -2.91 12.44
N ASP A 67 -1.05 -3.62 13.27
CA ASP A 67 -0.35 -3.04 14.42
C ASP A 67 0.65 -1.96 13.96
N PHE A 68 1.50 -2.31 12.98
CA PHE A 68 2.53 -1.42 12.45
C PHE A 68 1.96 -0.07 11.95
N TYR A 69 0.94 -0.11 11.09
CA TYR A 69 0.34 1.12 10.56
C TYR A 69 -0.41 1.90 11.65
N THR A 70 -1.08 1.21 12.58
CA THR A 70 -1.78 1.85 13.70
C THR A 70 -0.81 2.60 14.62
N ASP A 71 0.30 1.97 14.98
CA ASP A 71 1.35 2.56 15.82
C ASP A 71 2.05 3.73 15.11
N SER A 72 2.19 3.64 13.78
CA SER A 72 2.80 4.67 12.94
C SER A 72 1.81 5.77 12.50
N SER A 73 0.56 5.72 12.96
CA SER A 73 -0.54 6.57 12.45
C SER A 73 -0.23 8.07 12.50
N ILE A 74 0.42 8.56 13.56
CA ILE A 74 0.80 9.97 13.70
C ILE A 74 1.76 10.39 12.59
N ALA A 75 2.77 9.57 12.31
CA ALA A 75 3.74 9.85 11.25
C ALA A 75 3.08 9.82 9.86
N ILE A 76 2.16 8.87 9.64
CA ILE A 76 1.43 8.69 8.38
C ILE A 76 0.52 9.88 8.06
N VAL A 77 -0.27 10.35 9.02
CA VAL A 77 -1.27 11.40 8.77
C VAL A 77 -0.70 12.82 8.78
N THR A 78 0.59 12.95 9.10
CA THR A 78 1.25 14.26 9.10
C THR A 78 1.26 14.85 7.67
N PRO A 79 0.93 16.15 7.48
CA PRO A 79 0.88 16.75 6.15
C PRO A 79 2.17 16.61 5.34
N ASN A 80 3.32 16.59 6.02
CA ASN A 80 4.65 16.45 5.42
C ASN A 80 5.19 15.01 5.44
N ALA A 81 4.34 14.01 5.68
CA ALA A 81 4.74 12.62 5.58
C ALA A 81 5.34 12.36 4.18
N PRO A 82 6.53 11.74 4.08
CA PRO A 82 7.19 11.48 2.80
C PRO A 82 6.40 10.49 1.93
N MET A 83 5.56 9.67 2.57
CA MET A 83 4.65 8.73 1.93
C MET A 83 3.22 9.25 2.08
N LYS A 84 2.40 9.07 1.04
CA LYS A 84 0.94 9.23 1.12
C LYS A 84 0.25 7.91 0.89
N LEU A 85 -0.70 7.62 1.78
CA LEU A 85 -1.54 6.44 1.73
C LEU A 85 -2.94 6.82 1.26
N TYR A 86 -3.55 5.97 0.44
CA TYR A 86 -4.89 6.17 -0.10
C TYR A 86 -5.76 4.94 0.14
N VAL A 87 -7.03 5.17 0.41
CA VAL A 87 -8.07 4.14 0.49
C VAL A 87 -9.18 4.47 -0.50
N GLY A 88 -9.56 3.47 -1.29
CA GLY A 88 -10.74 3.49 -2.14
C GLY A 88 -11.94 2.90 -1.40
N TYR A 89 -13.06 3.60 -1.39
CA TYR A 89 -14.31 3.20 -0.76
C TYR A 89 -15.39 2.98 -1.81
N ALA A 90 -16.11 1.86 -1.73
CA ALA A 90 -17.31 1.60 -2.52
C ALA A 90 -18.50 1.38 -1.58
N GLY A 91 -19.52 2.24 -1.70
CA GLY A 91 -20.67 2.23 -0.76
C GLY A 91 -20.25 2.40 0.71
N GLY A 92 -19.20 3.20 0.97
CA GLY A 92 -18.65 3.44 2.31
C GLY A 92 -17.77 2.31 2.87
N LYS A 93 -17.53 1.22 2.13
CA LYS A 93 -16.65 0.12 2.56
C LYS A 93 -15.27 0.24 1.88
N PRO A 94 -14.17 0.04 2.62
CA PRO A 94 -12.83 0.05 2.02
C PRO A 94 -12.65 -1.16 1.10
N VAL A 95 -12.19 -0.93 -0.12
CA VAL A 95 -12.05 -1.96 -1.17
C VAL A 95 -10.70 -1.95 -1.88
N ALA A 96 -9.95 -0.85 -1.80
CA ALA A 96 -8.64 -0.72 -2.43
C ALA A 96 -7.71 0.14 -1.57
N ALA A 97 -6.41 -0.16 -1.63
CA ALA A 97 -5.37 0.57 -0.92
C ALA A 97 -4.21 0.86 -1.88
N ALA A 98 -3.58 2.02 -1.73
CA ALA A 98 -2.39 2.38 -2.49
C ALA A 98 -1.41 3.20 -1.65
N GLU A 99 -0.12 2.97 -1.89
CA GLU A 99 0.98 3.75 -1.33
C GLU A 99 1.64 4.56 -2.44
N THR A 100 2.06 5.77 -2.10
CA THR A 100 2.79 6.67 -3.00
C THR A 100 3.95 7.31 -2.23
N TYR A 101 5.07 7.53 -2.93
CA TYR A 101 6.36 7.98 -2.41
C TYR A 101 6.86 9.19 -3.20
#